data_AF-A0A2V6V3R6-F1
#
_entry.id   AF-A0A2V6V3R6-F1
#
_cell.length_a   1.000
_cell.length_b   1.000
_cell.length_c   1.000
_cell.angle_alpha   90.00
_cell.angle_beta   90.00
_cell.angle_gamma   90.00
#
_symmetry.space_group_name_H-M   'P 1'
#
loop_
_entity.id
_entity.type
_entity.pdbx_description
1 polymer ?
#
loop_
_entity_poly.entity_id
_entity_poly.type
_entity_poly.pdbx_seq_one_letter_code
_entity_poly.pdbx_strand_id
1 'polypeptide(L)'
;MQELLLPTRHDWSAAENAYGKIAIDSFEPGFALTVGIAYRRALLSAIHGAAPTWVKIENVLHEFSHLPGVQEDTLDIMMNLRKVVFALQVNRPKILRLKAQGTRVVKAGDFEPDADVQILTPDVVLATLDKDGVLEMEVCVERGRGYQSAEKREPEALPINAILLDADFSPIKRVNFHVDPVPGAQTPDGEP
;
A
#
# COMPACT_ATOMS: atom_id res chain seq x y z
N MET A 1 32.75 -26.65 17.09
CA MET A 1 31.80 -25.75 16.39
C MET A 1 30.87 -25.24 17.46
N GLN A 2 30.92 -23.93 17.78
CA GLN A 2 30.04 -23.37 18.82
C GLN A 2 28.58 -23.56 18.40
N GLU A 3 27.76 -23.97 19.36
CA GLU A 3 26.35 -24.26 19.17
C GLU A 3 25.60 -22.94 19.03
N LEU A 4 25.01 -22.70 17.86
CA LEU A 4 24.35 -21.44 17.55
C LEU A 4 23.18 -21.24 18.51
N LEU A 5 23.17 -20.15 19.28
CA LEU A 5 22.01 -19.80 20.10
C LEU A 5 20.86 -19.40 19.17
N LEU A 6 19.83 -20.23 19.12
CA LEU A 6 18.62 -19.96 18.35
C LEU A 6 17.75 -18.92 19.09
N PRO A 7 17.06 -18.02 18.37
CA PRO A 7 16.15 -17.07 18.99
C PRO A 7 15.04 -17.80 19.75
N THR A 8 15.02 -17.65 21.07
CA THR A 8 14.13 -18.44 21.95
C THR A 8 12.76 -17.79 22.16
N ARG A 9 12.64 -16.48 21.93
CA ARG A 9 11.43 -15.70 22.22
C ARG A 9 10.99 -14.86 21.02
N HIS A 10 9.70 -14.90 20.72
CA HIS A 10 9.06 -14.06 19.71
C HIS A 10 7.70 -13.57 20.25
N ASP A 11 7.69 -12.39 20.86
CA ASP A 11 6.48 -11.85 21.48
C ASP A 11 5.98 -10.60 20.75
N TRP A 12 4.67 -10.54 20.51
CA TRP A 12 4.00 -9.31 20.11
C TRP A 12 3.87 -8.40 21.31
N SER A 13 4.66 -7.33 21.32
CA SER A 13 4.61 -6.29 22.35
C SER A 13 3.53 -5.24 22.09
N ALA A 14 3.09 -5.10 20.84
CA ALA A 14 1.93 -4.32 20.44
C ALA A 14 1.32 -4.89 19.15
N ALA A 15 -0.02 -4.94 19.08
CA ALA A 15 -0.78 -5.33 17.91
C ALA A 15 -2.06 -4.47 17.82
N GLU A 16 -1.98 -3.41 17.02
CA GLU A 16 -3.08 -2.50 16.70
C GLU A 16 -3.44 -2.63 15.22
N ASN A 17 -4.56 -2.04 14.78
CA ASN A 17 -5.05 -2.18 13.40
C ASN A 17 -4.05 -1.80 12.30
N ALA A 18 -3.13 -0.86 12.55
CA ALA A 18 -2.14 -0.40 11.58
C ALA A 18 -0.70 -0.38 12.11
N TYR A 19 -0.47 -0.94 13.30
CA TYR A 19 0.84 -0.95 13.96
C TYR A 19 1.09 -2.27 14.68
N GLY A 20 2.26 -2.84 14.44
CA GLY A 20 2.72 -4.04 15.12
C GLY A 20 4.14 -3.85 15.63
N LYS A 21 4.42 -4.33 16.84
CA LYS A 21 5.76 -4.36 17.42
C LYS A 21 6.07 -5.76 17.92
N ILE A 22 7.06 -6.40 17.29
CA ILE A 22 7.57 -7.71 17.67
C ILE A 22 8.89 -7.52 18.42
N ALA A 23 9.03 -8.16 19.58
CA ALA A 23 10.29 -8.31 20.27
C ALA A 23 10.84 -9.72 20.02
N ILE A 24 12.08 -9.78 19.54
CA ILE A 24 12.82 -11.03 19.34
C ILE A 24 14.12 -10.89 20.10
N ASP A 25 14.44 -11.86 20.94
CA ASP A 25 15.65 -11.86 21.75
C ASP A 25 16.47 -13.15 21.55
N SER A 26 17.57 -13.26 22.31
CA SER A 26 18.49 -14.41 22.28
C SER A 26 19.29 -14.52 20.96
N PHE A 27 19.77 -13.39 20.42
CA PHE A 27 20.70 -13.40 19.30
C PHE A 27 22.14 -13.44 19.78
N GLU A 28 22.99 -14.19 19.07
CA GLU A 28 24.43 -14.00 19.16
C GLU A 28 24.84 -12.57 18.78
N PRO A 29 25.95 -12.04 19.34
CA PRO A 29 26.46 -10.73 18.98
C PRO A 29 26.58 -10.55 17.46
N GLY A 30 25.97 -9.48 16.92
CA GLY A 30 25.97 -9.16 15.49
C GLY A 30 24.85 -9.82 14.67
N PHE A 31 24.26 -10.93 15.09
CA PHE A 31 23.18 -11.59 14.34
C PHE A 31 21.88 -10.79 14.34
N ALA A 32 21.57 -10.10 15.44
CA ALA A 32 20.37 -9.26 15.55
C ALA A 32 20.28 -8.21 14.43
N LEU A 33 21.41 -7.58 14.08
CA LEU A 33 21.47 -6.58 13.01
C LEU A 33 21.22 -7.22 11.64
N THR A 34 21.88 -8.34 11.35
CA THR A 34 21.72 -9.09 10.10
C THR A 34 20.27 -9.54 9.89
N VAL A 35 19.66 -10.12 10.93
CA VAL A 35 18.26 -10.56 10.91
C VAL A 35 17.33 -9.36 10.78
N GLY A 36 17.55 -8.27 11.53
CA GLY A 36 16.75 -7.06 11.44
C GLY A 36 16.74 -6.43 10.05
N ILE A 37 17.89 -6.35 9.38
CA ILE A 37 18.00 -5.85 8.00
C ILE A 37 17.27 -6.77 7.03
N ALA A 38 17.50 -8.09 7.12
CA ALA A 38 16.85 -9.06 6.26
C ALA A 38 15.32 -9.04 6.42
N TYR A 39 14.84 -8.99 7.67
CA TYR A 39 13.41 -8.95 7.99
C TYR A 39 12.77 -7.65 7.50
N ARG A 40 13.43 -6.50 7.70
CA ARG A 40 12.98 -5.21 7.17
C ARG A 40 12.83 -5.24 5.66
N ARG A 41 13.80 -5.80 4.94
CA ARG A 41 13.74 -5.94 3.48
C ARG A 41 12.58 -6.85 3.06
N ALA A 42 12.46 -8.02 3.70
CA ALA A 42 11.40 -8.97 3.39
C ALA A 42 10.01 -8.35 3.60
N LEU A 43 9.76 -7.65 4.71
CA LEU A 43 8.48 -7.01 4.98
C LEU A 43 8.12 -5.93 3.94
N LEU A 44 9.08 -5.14 3.47
CA LEU A 44 8.85 -4.06 2.51
C LEU A 44 8.69 -4.56 1.05
N SER A 45 9.24 -5.72 0.69
CA SER A 45 9.29 -6.15 -0.72
C SER A 45 8.65 -7.50 -1.03
N ALA A 46 8.46 -8.38 -0.05
CA ALA A 46 8.03 -9.76 -0.30
C ALA A 46 6.52 -9.96 -0.11
N ILE A 47 5.85 -9.07 0.63
CA ILE A 47 4.43 -9.20 0.92
C ILE A 47 3.63 -8.74 -0.30
N HIS A 48 2.67 -9.57 -0.71
CA HIS A 48 1.73 -9.21 -1.76
C HIS A 48 0.70 -8.24 -1.21
N GLY A 49 0.40 -7.21 -1.99
CA GLY A 49 -0.78 -6.38 -1.78
C GLY A 49 -1.48 -6.11 -3.10
N ALA A 50 -2.44 -5.19 -3.06
CA ALA A 50 -3.19 -4.75 -4.23
C ALA A 50 -3.16 -3.22 -4.32
N ALA A 51 -3.05 -2.72 -5.55
CA ALA A 51 -2.92 -1.29 -5.81
C ALA A 51 -3.65 -0.92 -7.11
N PRO A 52 -4.15 0.33 -7.22
CA PRO A 52 -4.67 0.85 -8.47
C PRO A 52 -3.52 1.03 -9.47
N THR A 53 -3.73 0.62 -10.73
CA THR A 53 -2.68 0.53 -11.75
C THR A 53 -2.89 1.49 -12.90
N TRP A 54 -4.14 1.68 -13.28
CA TRP A 54 -4.57 2.74 -14.17
C TRP A 54 -5.95 3.20 -13.77
N VAL A 55 -6.27 4.44 -14.16
CA VAL A 55 -7.60 5.02 -14.01
C VAL A 55 -8.03 5.61 -15.35
N LYS A 56 -9.29 5.41 -15.71
CA LYS A 56 -9.94 6.08 -16.83
C LYS A 56 -11.07 6.92 -16.25
N ILE A 57 -11.02 8.23 -16.47
CA ILE A 57 -12.06 9.15 -16.03
C ILE A 57 -12.76 9.69 -17.28
N GLU A 58 -14.10 9.68 -17.28
CA GLU A 58 -14.87 10.21 -18.41
C GLU A 58 -14.61 11.70 -18.61
N ASN A 59 -14.49 12.12 -19.87
CA ASN A 59 -14.13 13.49 -20.28
C ASN A 59 -12.72 13.98 -19.86
N VAL A 60 -11.84 13.08 -19.41
CA VAL A 60 -10.43 13.37 -19.15
C VAL A 60 -9.57 12.77 -20.25
N LEU A 61 -8.72 13.59 -20.87
CA LEU A 61 -7.79 13.15 -21.92
C LEU A 61 -6.36 12.95 -21.39
N HIS A 62 -5.98 13.69 -20.34
CA HIS A 62 -4.67 13.64 -19.73
C HIS A 62 -4.74 14.05 -18.24
N GLU A 63 -3.68 13.75 -17.50
CA GLU A 63 -3.55 13.98 -16.05
C GLU A 63 -3.67 15.44 -15.60
N PHE A 64 -3.43 16.41 -16.48
CA PHE A 64 -3.59 17.85 -16.20
C PHE A 64 -4.98 18.41 -16.54
N SER A 65 -5.98 17.55 -16.77
CA SER A 65 -7.32 18.01 -17.13
C SER A 65 -8.09 18.46 -15.88
N HIS A 66 -8.98 19.42 -16.07
CA HIS A 66 -9.96 19.81 -15.06
C HIS A 66 -11.34 19.27 -15.43
N LEU A 67 -12.10 18.85 -14.43
CA LEU A 67 -13.47 18.36 -14.58
C LEU A 67 -14.46 19.45 -14.14
N PRO A 68 -15.34 19.94 -15.03
CA PRO A 68 -16.36 20.90 -14.64
C PRO A 68 -17.26 20.37 -13.51
N GLY A 69 -17.43 21.16 -12.44
CA GLY A 69 -18.27 20.80 -11.29
C GLY A 69 -17.61 19.81 -10.31
N VAL A 70 -16.30 19.56 -10.44
CA VAL A 70 -15.47 18.85 -9.46
C VAL A 70 -14.47 19.84 -8.87
N GLN A 71 -14.30 19.85 -7.55
CA GLN A 71 -13.42 20.81 -6.88
C GLN A 71 -11.93 20.47 -7.06
N GLU A 72 -11.60 19.18 -6.99
CA GLU A 72 -10.27 18.64 -7.18
C GLU A 72 -9.93 18.47 -8.67
N ASP A 73 -8.65 18.62 -9.02
CA ASP A 73 -8.20 18.33 -10.38
C ASP A 73 -7.97 16.81 -10.60
N THR A 74 -7.68 16.42 -11.85
CA THR A 74 -7.45 15.00 -12.18
C THR A 74 -6.28 14.42 -11.38
N LEU A 75 -5.22 15.19 -11.14
CA LEU A 75 -4.02 14.75 -10.43
C LEU A 75 -4.31 14.54 -8.94
N ASP A 76 -5.08 15.42 -8.33
CA ASP A 76 -5.57 15.31 -6.96
C ASP A 76 -6.40 14.04 -6.78
N ILE A 77 -7.32 13.75 -7.72
CA ILE A 77 -8.12 12.52 -7.71
C ILE A 77 -7.20 11.29 -7.81
N MET A 78 -6.23 11.31 -8.73
CA MET A 78 -5.22 10.24 -8.86
C MET A 78 -4.39 10.06 -7.58
N MET A 79 -4.08 11.16 -6.89
CA MET A 79 -3.35 11.13 -5.62
C MET A 79 -4.18 10.62 -4.46
N ASN A 80 -5.46 10.97 -4.42
CA ASN A 80 -6.41 10.45 -3.44
C ASN A 80 -6.65 8.95 -3.66
N LEU A 81 -6.75 8.50 -4.91
CA LEU A 81 -6.90 7.08 -5.24
C LEU A 81 -5.72 6.24 -4.75
N ARG A 82 -4.48 6.76 -4.83
CA ARG A 82 -3.28 6.10 -4.27
C ARG A 82 -3.28 5.95 -2.75
N LYS A 83 -4.12 6.71 -2.02
CA LYS A 83 -4.29 6.57 -0.57
C LYS A 83 -5.24 5.42 -0.20
N VAL A 84 -6.04 4.93 -1.16
CA VAL A 84 -7.00 3.85 -0.93
C VAL A 84 -6.30 2.51 -0.84
N VAL A 85 -6.60 1.75 0.21
CA VAL A 85 -6.05 0.41 0.42
C VAL A 85 -7.05 -0.63 -0.08
N PHE A 86 -6.62 -1.43 -1.06
CA PHE A 86 -7.40 -2.52 -1.63
C PHE A 86 -6.88 -3.87 -1.15
N ALA A 87 -7.78 -4.83 -0.97
CA ALA A 87 -7.47 -6.24 -0.82
C ALA A 87 -8.15 -7.03 -1.93
N LEU A 88 -7.35 -7.66 -2.79
CA LEU A 88 -7.80 -8.44 -3.94
C LEU A 88 -7.65 -9.93 -3.64
N GLN A 89 -8.75 -10.67 -3.69
CA GLN A 89 -8.78 -12.10 -3.35
C GLN A 89 -8.25 -12.97 -4.51
N VAL A 90 -8.43 -12.52 -5.74
CA VAL A 90 -8.03 -13.24 -6.96
C VAL A 90 -6.66 -12.79 -7.48
N ASN A 91 -5.96 -13.64 -8.23
CA ASN A 91 -4.68 -13.31 -8.87
C ASN A 91 -4.87 -12.87 -10.33
N ARG A 92 -5.77 -11.92 -10.57
CA ARG A 92 -6.04 -11.33 -11.89
C ARG A 92 -6.49 -9.87 -11.72
N PRO A 93 -6.23 -8.99 -12.71
CA PRO A 93 -6.71 -7.61 -12.66
C PRO A 93 -8.24 -7.54 -12.50
N LYS A 94 -8.72 -6.54 -11.76
CA LYS A 94 -10.14 -6.24 -11.59
C LYS A 94 -10.41 -4.76 -11.86
N ILE A 95 -11.48 -4.50 -12.60
CA ILE A 95 -11.92 -3.14 -12.90
C ILE A 95 -13.05 -2.79 -11.94
N LEU A 96 -12.85 -1.74 -11.14
CA LEU A 96 -13.85 -1.13 -10.30
C LEU A 96 -14.46 0.07 -11.02
N ARG A 97 -15.74 0.33 -10.78
CA ARG A 97 -16.47 1.45 -11.35
C ARG A 97 -16.98 2.37 -10.25
N LEU A 98 -16.88 3.66 -10.49
CA LEU A 98 -17.47 4.68 -9.63
C LEU A 98 -18.26 5.65 -10.50
N LYS A 99 -19.50 5.89 -10.10
CA LYS A 99 -20.38 6.88 -10.70
C LYS A 99 -21.05 7.72 -9.63
N ALA A 100 -20.80 9.02 -9.66
CA ALA A 100 -21.36 9.98 -8.72
C ALA A 100 -21.83 11.23 -9.48
N GLN A 101 -22.95 11.79 -9.04
CA GLN A 101 -23.54 13.00 -9.62
C GLN A 101 -24.19 13.87 -8.54
N GLY A 102 -24.25 15.17 -8.81
CA GLY A 102 -24.84 16.16 -7.91
C GLY A 102 -23.95 16.49 -6.71
N THR A 103 -24.38 17.45 -5.89
CA THR A 103 -23.56 17.95 -4.76
C THR A 103 -23.31 16.88 -3.72
N ARG A 104 -22.08 16.34 -3.66
CA ARG A 104 -21.66 15.35 -2.67
C ARG A 104 -20.14 15.23 -2.56
N VAL A 105 -19.67 14.75 -1.42
CA VAL A 105 -18.31 14.24 -1.27
C VAL A 105 -18.30 12.79 -1.73
N VAL A 106 -17.45 12.49 -2.71
CA VAL A 106 -17.22 11.15 -3.24
C VAL A 106 -16.11 10.49 -2.43
N LYS A 107 -16.40 9.31 -1.88
CA LYS A 107 -15.47 8.53 -1.08
C LYS A 107 -15.10 7.22 -1.76
N ALA A 108 -14.04 6.57 -1.30
CA ALA A 108 -13.66 5.24 -1.75
C ALA A 108 -14.75 4.17 -1.46
N GLY A 109 -15.60 4.38 -0.46
CA GLY A 109 -16.76 3.52 -0.23
C GLY A 109 -17.84 3.60 -1.32
N ASP A 110 -17.78 4.58 -2.22
CA ASP A 110 -18.77 4.78 -3.29
C ASP A 110 -18.50 3.98 -4.57
N PHE A 111 -17.40 3.21 -4.61
CA PHE A 111 -17.18 2.24 -5.69
C PHE A 111 -18.28 1.17 -5.69
N GLU A 112 -18.66 0.71 -6.88
CA GLU A 112 -19.55 -0.44 -7.02
C GLU A 112 -18.92 -1.67 -6.34
N PRO A 113 -19.68 -2.40 -5.49
CA PRO A 113 -19.15 -3.54 -4.76
C PRO A 113 -18.80 -4.70 -5.70
N ASP A 114 -17.58 -5.22 -5.59
CA ASP A 114 -17.11 -6.43 -6.30
C ASP A 114 -16.76 -7.50 -5.27
N ALA A 115 -17.17 -8.75 -5.52
CA ALA A 115 -16.95 -9.86 -4.57
C ALA A 115 -15.47 -10.21 -4.35
N ASP A 116 -14.60 -9.90 -5.32
CA ASP A 116 -13.18 -10.22 -5.26
C ASP A 116 -12.34 -9.06 -4.72
N VAL A 117 -12.91 -7.87 -4.56
CA VAL A 117 -12.21 -6.64 -4.13
C VAL A 117 -12.81 -6.06 -2.86
N GLN A 118 -12.00 -5.94 -1.83
CA GLN A 118 -12.37 -5.26 -0.59
C GLN A 118 -11.61 -3.94 -0.48
N ILE A 119 -12.35 -2.86 -0.21
CA ILE A 119 -11.79 -1.55 0.09
C ILE A 119 -11.65 -1.43 1.60
N LEU A 120 -10.41 -1.41 2.10
CA LEU A 120 -10.12 -1.37 3.54
C LEU A 120 -10.19 0.04 4.13
N THR A 121 -10.18 1.06 3.28
CA THR A 121 -10.24 2.48 3.67
C THR A 121 -11.40 3.19 2.97
N PRO A 122 -12.67 2.85 3.29
CA PRO A 122 -13.83 3.38 2.59
C PRO A 122 -14.03 4.89 2.81
N ASP A 123 -13.49 5.46 3.88
CA ASP A 123 -13.67 6.88 4.22
C ASP A 123 -12.75 7.86 3.47
N VAL A 124 -11.80 7.35 2.68
CA VAL A 124 -10.91 8.20 1.89
C VAL A 124 -11.73 9.01 0.89
N VAL A 125 -11.63 10.33 0.98
CA VAL A 125 -12.25 11.25 0.02
C VAL A 125 -11.47 11.19 -1.29
N LEU A 126 -12.19 10.97 -2.39
CA LEU A 126 -11.64 10.97 -3.74
C LEU A 126 -11.80 12.33 -4.39
N ALA A 127 -13.00 12.90 -4.31
CA ALA A 127 -13.36 14.18 -4.89
C ALA A 127 -14.60 14.78 -4.21
N THR A 128 -14.88 16.05 -4.47
CA THR A 128 -16.03 16.81 -4.03
C THR A 128 -16.73 17.39 -5.25
N LEU A 129 -18.02 17.07 -5.39
CA LEU A 129 -18.84 17.49 -6.52
C LEU A 129 -19.73 18.67 -6.15
N ASP A 130 -19.85 19.63 -7.06
CA ASP A 130 -20.82 20.72 -7.01
C ASP A 130 -22.19 20.29 -7.58
N LYS A 131 -23.15 21.22 -7.69
CA LYS A 131 -24.54 20.93 -8.11
C LYS A 131 -24.66 20.19 -9.43
N ASP A 132 -23.87 20.58 -10.42
CA ASP A 132 -23.87 19.98 -11.76
C ASP A 132 -22.66 19.05 -11.99
N GLY A 133 -21.94 18.70 -10.91
CA GLY A 133 -20.77 17.83 -10.95
C GLY A 133 -21.13 16.39 -11.27
N VAL A 134 -20.38 15.77 -12.18
CA VAL A 134 -20.47 14.36 -12.53
C VAL A 134 -19.07 13.77 -12.54
N LEU A 135 -18.87 12.69 -11.81
CA LEU A 135 -17.64 11.91 -11.80
C LEU A 135 -17.97 10.46 -12.15
N GLU A 136 -17.45 10.02 -13.29
CA GLU A 136 -17.54 8.64 -13.76
C GLU A 136 -16.12 8.16 -14.06
N MET A 137 -15.70 7.10 -13.39
CA MET A 137 -14.36 6.54 -13.58
C MET A 137 -14.33 5.01 -13.43
N GLU A 138 -13.40 4.42 -14.17
CA GLU A 138 -13.00 3.02 -14.07
C GLU A 138 -11.58 2.95 -13.52
N VAL A 139 -11.35 2.10 -12.52
CA VAL A 139 -10.03 1.90 -11.90
C VAL A 139 -9.66 0.44 -12.00
N CYS A 140 -8.50 0.13 -12.56
CA CYS A 140 -7.96 -1.21 -12.50
C CYS A 140 -7.14 -1.40 -11.24
N VAL A 141 -7.46 -2.46 -10.51
CA VAL A 141 -6.75 -2.91 -9.31
C VAL A 141 -6.09 -4.24 -9.62
N GLU A 142 -4.80 -4.34 -9.33
CA GLU A 142 -4.02 -5.55 -9.55
C GLU A 142 -3.28 -5.96 -8.30
N ARG A 143 -2.83 -7.21 -8.27
CA ARG A 143 -1.91 -7.71 -7.25
C ARG A 143 -0.48 -7.57 -7.71
N GLY A 144 0.39 -7.25 -6.76
CA GLY A 144 1.81 -7.10 -7.02
C GLY A 144 2.61 -7.11 -5.73
N ARG A 145 3.87 -6.71 -5.83
CA ARG A 145 4.78 -6.57 -4.71
C ARG A 145 5.58 -5.28 -4.84
N GLY A 146 5.87 -4.65 -3.70
CA GLY A 146 6.67 -3.44 -3.64
C GLY A 146 6.09 -2.29 -4.48
N TYR A 147 6.97 -1.44 -4.98
CA TYR A 147 6.61 -0.27 -5.78
C TYR A 147 6.93 -0.49 -7.26
N GLN A 148 5.98 -0.15 -8.13
CA GLN A 148 6.18 -0.13 -9.57
C GLN A 148 5.73 1.22 -10.13
N SER A 149 6.65 1.91 -10.82
CA SER A 149 6.35 3.19 -11.44
C SER A 149 5.54 3.01 -12.72
N ALA A 150 4.64 3.96 -13.00
CA ALA A 150 3.81 3.99 -14.20
C ALA A 150 4.62 3.80 -15.50
N GLU A 151 5.77 4.46 -15.62
CA GLU A 151 6.62 4.42 -16.83
C GLU A 151 7.17 3.03 -17.18
N LYS A 152 7.31 2.16 -16.17
CA LYS A 152 7.88 0.80 -16.35
C LYS A 152 6.81 -0.24 -16.69
N ARG A 153 5.55 0.17 -16.76
CA ARG A 153 4.42 -0.74 -16.93
C ARG A 153 3.92 -0.72 -18.36
N GLU A 154 3.80 -1.90 -18.93
CA GLU A 154 3.16 -2.13 -20.23
C GLU A 154 1.98 -3.09 -20.01
N PRO A 155 0.80 -2.59 -19.61
CA PRO A 155 -0.36 -3.44 -19.43
C PRO A 155 -0.81 -4.05 -20.76
N GLU A 156 -1.18 -5.33 -20.75
CA GLU A 156 -1.61 -6.06 -21.96
C GLU A 156 -2.82 -5.43 -22.66
N ALA A 157 -3.71 -4.80 -21.88
CA ALA A 157 -4.89 -4.12 -22.37
C ALA A 157 -5.11 -2.80 -21.60
N LEU A 158 -4.65 -1.70 -22.16
CA LEU A 158 -4.92 -0.36 -21.67
C LEU A 158 -6.11 0.25 -22.44
N PRO A 159 -7.21 0.64 -21.77
CA PRO A 159 -8.28 1.35 -22.44
C PRO A 159 -7.80 2.68 -23.02
N ILE A 160 -8.46 3.13 -24.09
CA ILE A 160 -8.24 4.47 -24.65
C ILE A 160 -8.55 5.51 -23.55
N ASN A 161 -7.69 6.52 -23.43
CA ASN A 161 -7.74 7.58 -22.41
C ASN A 161 -7.56 7.10 -20.96
N ALA A 162 -7.06 5.87 -20.73
CA ALA A 162 -6.63 5.47 -19.40
C ALA A 162 -5.26 6.10 -19.08
N ILE A 163 -5.13 6.57 -17.84
CA ILE A 163 -3.92 7.19 -17.29
C ILE A 163 -3.28 6.17 -16.35
N LEU A 164 -2.00 5.88 -16.57
CA LEU A 164 -1.23 4.98 -15.73
C LEU A 164 -0.94 5.61 -14.37
N LEU A 165 -0.94 4.79 -13.32
CA LEU A 165 -0.62 5.18 -11.96
C LEU A 165 0.62 4.45 -11.49
N ASP A 166 1.43 5.13 -10.67
CA ASP A 166 2.41 4.42 -9.87
C ASP A 166 1.66 3.52 -8.88
N ALA A 167 2.03 2.25 -8.85
CA ALA A 167 1.39 1.25 -8.03
C ALA A 167 2.27 0.89 -6.84
N ASP A 168 1.85 1.30 -5.65
CA ASP A 168 2.41 0.84 -4.39
C ASP A 168 1.63 -0.37 -3.90
N PHE A 169 2.14 -1.56 -4.22
CA PHE A 169 1.54 -2.82 -3.80
C PHE A 169 1.93 -3.21 -2.37
N SER A 170 2.85 -2.49 -1.72
CA SER A 170 3.29 -2.87 -0.38
C SER A 170 2.21 -2.49 0.64
N PRO A 171 1.62 -3.46 1.38
CA PRO A 171 0.75 -3.13 2.50
C PRO A 171 1.53 -2.53 3.68
N ILE A 172 2.86 -2.66 3.67
CA ILE A 172 3.74 -2.17 4.73
C ILE A 172 4.29 -0.79 4.33
N LYS A 173 3.82 0.25 5.02
CA LYS A 173 4.25 1.64 4.80
C LYS A 173 5.60 1.97 5.41
N ARG A 174 5.88 1.40 6.59
CA ARG A 174 7.09 1.71 7.35
C ARG A 174 7.52 0.54 8.22
N VAL A 175 8.81 0.24 8.19
CA VAL A 175 9.45 -0.70 9.10
C VAL A 175 10.68 -0.04 9.71
N ASN A 176 10.77 -0.13 11.03
CA ASN A 176 11.94 0.27 11.79
C ASN A 176 12.27 -0.80 12.82
N PHE A 177 13.54 -0.94 13.15
CA PHE A 177 14.00 -1.84 14.22
C PHE A 177 15.11 -1.18 15.02
N HIS A 178 15.26 -1.62 16.25
CA HIS A 178 16.32 -1.23 17.16
C HIS A 178 16.92 -2.50 17.73
N VAL A 179 18.22 -2.44 18.05
CA VAL A 179 18.94 -3.55 18.67
C VAL A 179 19.48 -3.04 19.98
N ASP A 180 19.01 -3.62 21.07
CA ASP A 180 19.47 -3.30 22.42
C ASP A 180 20.29 -4.47 22.97
N PRO A 181 21.34 -4.19 23.76
CA PRO A 181 22.03 -5.23 24.52
C PRO A 181 21.09 -5.84 25.57
N VAL A 182 21.11 -7.17 25.70
CA VAL A 182 20.31 -7.87 26.72
C VAL A 182 20.95 -7.62 28.09
N PRO A 183 20.20 -7.10 29.09
CA PRO A 183 20.73 -6.91 30.45
C PRO A 183 21.17 -8.24 31.05
N GLY A 184 22.44 -8.36 31.45
CA GLY A 184 23.01 -9.57 32.04
C GLY A 184 23.85 -10.44 31.09
N ALA A 185 23.94 -10.08 29.80
CA ALA A 185 24.97 -10.63 28.92
C ALA A 185 26.33 -10.06 29.35
N GLN A 186 27.09 -10.82 30.14
CA GLN A 186 28.49 -10.50 30.41
C GLN A 186 29.22 -10.46 29.07
N THR A 187 29.79 -9.30 28.72
CA THR A 187 30.89 -9.25 27.77
C THR A 187 31.92 -10.25 28.27
N PRO A 188 32.41 -11.22 27.47
CA PRO A 188 33.63 -11.90 27.84
C PRO A 188 34.71 -10.82 27.88
N ASP A 189 35.00 -10.36 29.10
CA ASP A 189 36.00 -9.36 29.40
C ASP A 189 37.33 -9.78 28.78
N GLY A 190 37.91 -8.82 28.06
CA GLY A 190 39.35 -8.59 27.97
C GLY A 190 40.22 -9.75 27.47
N GLU A 191 40.82 -9.54 26.30
CA GLU A 191 42.19 -10.02 26.11
C GLU A 191 43.09 -8.84 25.68
N PRO A 192 44.37 -8.86 26.11
CA PRO A 192 45.23 -7.68 26.33
C PRO A 192 45.64 -6.88 25.09
#